data_AF-A0AAX0ZDV6-F1
#
_entry.id   AF-A0AAX0ZDV6-F1
#
_cell.length_a   1.000
_cell.length_b   1.000
_cell.length_c   1.000
_cell.angle_alpha   90.00
_cell.angle_beta   90.00
_cell.angle_gamma   90.00
#
_symmetry.space_group_name_H-M   'P 1'
#
loop_
_entity.id
_entity.type
_entity.pdbx_description
1 polymer ?
#
loop_
_entity_poly.entity_id
_entity_poly.type
_entity_poly.pdbx_seq_one_letter_code
_entity_poly.pdbx_strand_id
1 'polypeptide(L)'
;MYKVAKVFLATSILITGVSFTALPTESNVAQAAVTPYYTYNGYAGYNAKFVTDKTFINALRYNNITMNNVKVDAKIRKFEASNDYFFKKKYDQVIEYINHKPTAITFSVTNKSLKLSDVKKAYAKYQMSSDKVHRAIIYNVNGQQISFVYNGNDVTSVIIGRYHS
;
A
#
# COMPACT_ATOMS: atom_id res chain seq x y z
N MET A 1 36.91 38.53 -21.51
CA MET A 1 36.90 37.81 -20.22
C MET A 1 35.62 36.99 -20.12
N TYR A 2 35.69 35.84 -19.45
CA TYR A 2 35.00 34.59 -19.80
C TYR A 2 33.51 34.48 -19.39
N LYS A 3 32.84 33.58 -20.12
CA LYS A 3 31.41 33.21 -20.10
C LYS A 3 30.99 32.27 -18.94
N VAL A 4 29.66 32.20 -18.76
CA VAL A 4 28.73 31.08 -18.40
C VAL A 4 28.56 30.55 -16.96
N ALA A 5 27.26 30.44 -16.62
CA ALA A 5 26.61 29.78 -15.47
C ALA A 5 26.80 28.25 -15.42
N LYS A 6 26.46 27.63 -14.27
CA LYS A 6 26.04 26.21 -14.20
C LYS A 6 25.29 25.82 -12.92
N VAL A 7 24.29 24.98 -13.16
CA VAL A 7 23.31 24.31 -12.29
C VAL A 7 23.96 23.10 -11.59
N PHE A 8 23.58 22.83 -10.33
CA PHE A 8 23.97 21.60 -9.62
C PHE A 8 22.95 20.48 -9.89
N LEU A 9 23.38 19.47 -10.66
CA LEU A 9 22.68 18.20 -10.86
C LEU A 9 23.43 17.13 -10.04
N ALA A 10 22.86 16.71 -8.91
CA ALA A 10 23.44 15.63 -8.10
C ALA A 10 23.09 14.28 -8.74
N THR A 11 24.11 13.63 -9.28
CA THR A 11 24.10 12.27 -9.83
C THR A 11 24.64 11.29 -8.77
N SER A 12 24.02 10.12 -8.67
CA SER A 12 24.54 8.96 -7.96
C SER A 12 24.03 7.72 -8.72
N ILE A 13 24.79 6.69 -9.10
CA ILE A 13 26.20 6.29 -8.95
C ILE A 13 26.51 5.47 -10.22
N LEU A 14 27.74 5.57 -10.73
CA LEU A 14 28.30 4.77 -11.83
C LEU A 14 28.55 3.32 -11.37
N ILE A 15 28.20 2.33 -12.21
CA ILE A 15 28.79 0.99 -12.13
C ILE A 15 29.69 0.83 -13.36
N THR A 16 30.99 0.81 -13.11
CA THR A 16 32.06 0.56 -14.08
C THR A 16 32.15 -0.93 -14.40
N GLY A 17 32.23 -1.26 -15.68
CA GLY A 17 32.59 -2.60 -16.15
C GLY A 17 32.37 -2.77 -17.65
N VAL A 18 33.29 -2.25 -18.48
CA VAL A 18 33.40 -2.67 -19.89
C VAL A 18 34.77 -3.30 -20.10
N SER A 19 34.79 -4.63 -20.16
CA SER A 19 35.86 -5.39 -20.78
C SER A 19 35.32 -5.90 -22.11
N PHE A 20 35.80 -5.36 -23.22
CA PHE A 20 35.46 -5.83 -24.56
C PHE A 20 36.32 -7.04 -24.92
N THR A 21 35.73 -8.23 -24.91
CA THR A 21 36.19 -9.37 -25.72
C THR A 21 35.00 -10.21 -26.16
N ALA A 22 34.76 -10.22 -27.46
CA ALA A 22 33.99 -11.17 -28.29
C ALA A 22 32.63 -11.70 -27.77
N LEU A 23 31.55 -11.37 -28.50
CA LEU A 23 30.32 -12.18 -28.57
C LEU A 23 30.65 -13.57 -29.14
N PRO A 24 29.88 -14.64 -28.86
CA PRO A 24 28.51 -14.65 -28.37
C PRO A 24 28.31 -15.53 -27.12
N THR A 25 27.42 -15.14 -26.23
CA THR A 25 26.62 -16.07 -25.44
C THR A 25 25.48 -15.26 -24.86
N GLU A 26 24.26 -15.72 -25.05
CA GLU A 26 23.08 -15.20 -24.39
C GLU A 26 23.31 -15.26 -22.88
N SER A 27 23.79 -14.16 -22.31
CA SER A 27 23.91 -14.03 -20.86
C SER A 27 22.48 -13.92 -20.34
N ASN A 28 21.95 -15.05 -19.91
CA ASN A 28 20.71 -15.17 -19.17
C ASN A 28 20.96 -14.54 -17.78
N VAL A 29 20.99 -13.20 -17.74
CA VAL A 29 21.12 -12.45 -16.50
C VAL A 29 19.83 -12.74 -15.74
N ALA A 30 19.91 -13.61 -14.73
CA ALA A 30 18.80 -13.91 -13.85
C ALA A 30 18.35 -12.60 -13.19
N GLN A 31 17.28 -12.00 -13.72
CA GLN A 31 16.69 -10.80 -13.14
C GLN A 31 16.14 -11.19 -11.78
N ALA A 32 16.82 -10.74 -10.71
CA ALA A 32 16.37 -11.02 -9.35
C ALA A 32 14.90 -10.59 -9.20
N ALA A 33 14.06 -11.52 -8.77
CA ALA A 33 12.63 -11.26 -8.60
C ALA A 33 12.45 -10.17 -7.52
N VAL A 34 11.99 -8.98 -7.93
CA VAL A 34 11.72 -7.88 -7.00
C VAL A 34 10.38 -8.12 -6.33
N THR A 35 10.37 -8.15 -5.00
CA THR A 35 9.12 -8.21 -4.22
C THR A 35 8.28 -6.97 -4.49
N PRO A 36 7.03 -7.10 -4.97
CA PRO A 36 6.16 -5.96 -5.20
C PRO A 36 6.02 -5.07 -3.97
N TYR A 37 6.01 -3.76 -4.18
CA TYR A 37 5.84 -2.76 -3.13
C TYR A 37 5.00 -1.60 -3.63
N TYR A 38 4.40 -0.85 -2.69
CA TYR A 38 3.66 0.36 -3.00
C TYR A 38 3.95 1.42 -1.95
N THR A 39 4.27 2.64 -2.38
CA THR A 39 4.48 3.78 -1.50
C THR A 39 3.50 4.89 -1.86
N TYR A 40 2.80 5.38 -0.85
CA TYR A 40 1.87 6.50 -0.97
C TYR A 40 2.35 7.67 -0.10
N ASN A 41 2.34 8.88 -0.64
CA ASN A 41 2.65 10.09 0.11
C ASN A 41 1.54 11.14 -0.10
N GLY A 42 1.05 11.73 0.99
CA GLY A 42 0.00 12.75 0.98
C GLY A 42 -1.33 12.30 1.60
N TYR A 43 -2.42 12.91 1.14
CA TYR A 43 -3.79 12.73 1.63
C TYR A 43 -4.53 11.64 0.83
N ALA A 44 -4.74 10.48 1.45
CA ALA A 44 -5.29 9.29 0.79
C ALA A 44 -6.79 9.40 0.48
N GLY A 45 -7.53 10.16 1.29
CA GLY A 45 -8.98 10.21 1.29
C GLY A 45 -9.62 10.95 0.13
N TYR A 46 -8.92 11.93 -0.45
CA TYR A 46 -9.47 12.73 -1.55
C TYR A 46 -9.62 11.92 -2.85
N ASN A 47 -8.62 11.08 -3.17
CA ASN A 47 -8.66 10.15 -4.29
C ASN A 47 -8.18 8.77 -3.86
N ALA A 48 -9.12 7.98 -3.32
CA ALA A 48 -8.86 6.63 -2.83
C ALA A 48 -8.81 5.56 -3.94
N LYS A 49 -8.89 5.91 -5.24
CA LYS A 49 -8.93 4.89 -6.33
C LYS A 49 -7.70 3.99 -6.37
N PHE A 50 -6.55 4.48 -5.91
CA PHE A 50 -5.29 3.76 -5.93
C PHE A 50 -5.35 2.39 -5.23
N VAL A 51 -6.24 2.22 -4.25
CA VAL A 51 -6.41 0.95 -3.55
C VAL A 51 -6.99 -0.16 -4.43
N THR A 52 -7.47 0.17 -5.63
CA THR A 52 -7.95 -0.80 -6.63
C THR A 52 -6.91 -1.09 -7.72
N ASP A 53 -5.77 -0.41 -7.69
CA ASP A 53 -4.71 -0.61 -8.69
C ASP A 53 -4.03 -1.96 -8.49
N LYS A 54 -3.67 -2.61 -9.61
CA LYS A 54 -2.97 -3.90 -9.59
C LYS A 54 -1.65 -3.84 -8.82
N THR A 55 -0.93 -2.72 -8.90
CA THR A 55 0.34 -2.49 -8.18
C THR A 55 0.12 -2.46 -6.68
N PHE A 56 -0.89 -1.72 -6.21
CA PHE A 56 -1.27 -1.68 -4.80
C PHE A 56 -1.70 -3.06 -4.30
N ILE A 57 -2.59 -3.75 -5.02
CA ILE A 57 -3.09 -5.08 -4.64
C ILE A 57 -1.95 -6.11 -4.58
N ASN A 58 -1.02 -6.05 -5.53
CA ASN A 58 0.16 -6.91 -5.51
C ASN A 58 1.05 -6.58 -4.30
N ALA A 59 1.30 -5.31 -4.00
CA ALA A 59 2.05 -4.93 -2.80
C ALA A 59 1.36 -5.38 -1.50
N LEU A 60 0.03 -5.29 -1.43
CA LEU A 60 -0.77 -5.81 -0.31
C LEU A 60 -0.55 -7.31 -0.13
N ARG A 61 -0.60 -8.09 -1.24
CA ARG A 61 -0.37 -9.54 -1.26
C ARG A 61 1.00 -9.97 -0.72
N TYR A 62 1.97 -9.06 -0.74
CA TYR A 62 3.33 -9.27 -0.21
C TYR A 62 3.58 -8.49 1.09
N ASN A 63 2.53 -7.92 1.70
CA ASN A 63 2.61 -7.12 2.92
C ASN A 63 3.66 -6.00 2.86
N ASN A 64 3.69 -5.28 1.74
CA ASN A 64 4.75 -4.33 1.42
C ASN A 64 4.20 -2.97 0.97
N ILE A 65 3.28 -2.43 1.78
CA ILE A 65 2.69 -1.11 1.59
C ILE A 65 3.30 -0.13 2.58
N THR A 66 3.71 1.03 2.09
CA THR A 66 4.16 2.17 2.91
C THR A 66 3.27 3.36 2.65
N MET A 67 2.58 3.86 3.67
CA MET A 67 1.78 5.07 3.61
C MET A 67 2.46 6.15 4.44
N ASN A 68 2.84 7.27 3.83
CA ASN A 68 3.48 8.40 4.49
C ASN A 68 4.65 7.97 5.40
N ASN A 69 5.60 7.21 4.85
CA ASN A 69 6.76 6.66 5.56
C ASN A 69 6.41 5.70 6.71
N VAL A 70 5.20 5.15 6.75
CA VAL A 70 4.80 4.11 7.70
C VAL A 70 4.48 2.83 6.93
N LYS A 71 5.33 1.81 7.13
CA LYS A 71 5.12 0.49 6.55
C LYS A 71 4.12 -0.28 7.40
N VAL A 72 2.93 -0.54 6.87
CA VAL A 72 1.86 -1.26 7.58
C VAL A 72 2.09 -2.77 7.51
N ASP A 73 1.89 -3.45 8.65
CA ASP A 73 1.79 -4.90 8.71
C ASP A 73 0.32 -5.31 8.64
N ALA A 74 -0.18 -5.46 7.43
CA ALA A 74 -1.58 -5.73 7.13
C ALA A 74 -2.01 -7.19 7.38
N LYS A 75 -1.17 -7.99 8.03
CA LYS A 75 -1.51 -9.39 8.36
C LYS A 75 -2.77 -9.46 9.22
N ILE A 76 -3.60 -10.46 8.94
CA ILE A 76 -4.71 -10.82 9.83
C ILE A 76 -4.12 -11.22 11.18
N ARG A 77 -4.45 -10.48 12.24
CA ARG A 77 -3.93 -10.68 13.58
C ARG A 77 -5.07 -10.68 14.60
N LYS A 78 -4.96 -11.56 15.60
CA LYS A 78 -5.76 -11.47 16.82
C LYS A 78 -5.13 -10.44 17.75
N PHE A 79 -5.96 -9.62 18.38
CA PHE A 79 -5.53 -8.71 19.42
C PHE A 79 -5.59 -9.44 20.75
N GLU A 80 -4.46 -9.48 21.47
CA GLU A 80 -4.42 -9.90 22.87
C GLU A 80 -4.48 -8.66 23.76
N ALA A 81 -5.32 -8.69 24.80
CA ALA A 81 -5.59 -7.53 25.67
C ALA A 81 -4.36 -7.02 26.45
N SER A 82 -3.34 -7.86 26.60
CA SER A 82 -2.08 -7.49 27.25
C SER A 82 -1.14 -6.65 26.37
N ASN A 83 -1.47 -6.46 25.09
CA ASN A 83 -0.61 -5.70 24.18
C ASN A 83 -0.80 -4.19 24.34
N ASP A 84 0.30 -3.44 24.23
CA ASP A 84 0.23 -1.99 24.11
C ASP A 84 -0.56 -1.60 22.86
N TYR A 85 -1.55 -0.73 23.04
CA TYR A 85 -2.48 -0.34 22.00
C TYR A 85 -2.67 1.18 21.96
N PHE A 86 -2.35 1.79 20.82
CA PHE A 86 -2.54 3.22 20.63
C PHE A 86 -2.69 3.60 19.16
N PHE A 87 -3.15 4.84 18.93
CA PHE A 87 -3.30 5.40 17.58
C PHE A 87 -2.40 6.62 17.39
N LYS A 88 -1.94 6.83 16.16
CA LYS A 88 -1.30 8.09 15.74
C LYS A 88 -1.94 8.59 14.45
N LYS A 89 -2.13 9.90 14.35
CA LYS A 89 -2.58 10.54 13.10
C LYS A 89 -1.39 10.92 12.24
N LYS A 90 -1.54 10.76 10.92
CA LYS A 90 -0.61 11.29 9.92
C LYS A 90 -1.42 11.71 8.70
N TYR A 91 -1.37 13.00 8.36
CA TYR A 91 -2.29 13.61 7.38
C TYR A 91 -3.75 13.26 7.69
N ASP A 92 -4.47 12.64 6.75
CA ASP A 92 -5.85 12.16 6.90
C ASP A 92 -5.95 10.69 7.33
N GLN A 93 -4.83 10.06 7.71
CA GLN A 93 -4.82 8.67 8.16
C GLN A 93 -4.73 8.56 9.68
N VAL A 94 -5.44 7.57 10.21
CA VAL A 94 -5.31 7.07 11.57
C VAL A 94 -4.56 5.75 11.51
N ILE A 95 -3.43 5.68 12.19
CA ILE A 95 -2.55 4.51 12.21
C ILE A 95 -2.70 3.83 13.57
N GLU A 96 -3.11 2.57 13.54
CA GLU A 96 -3.16 1.70 14.71
C GLU A 96 -1.79 1.07 14.98
N TYR A 97 -1.40 1.04 16.24
CA TYR A 97 -0.22 0.33 16.71
C TYR A 97 -0.59 -0.71 17.76
N ILE A 98 -0.10 -1.92 17.58
CA ILE A 98 -0.11 -3.01 18.56
C ILE A 98 1.34 -3.37 18.86
N ASN A 99 1.76 -3.33 20.13
CA ASN A 99 3.16 -3.54 20.54
C ASN A 99 4.15 -2.70 19.70
N HIS A 100 3.83 -1.41 19.52
CA HIS A 100 4.58 -0.46 18.70
C HIS A 100 4.72 -0.81 17.21
N LYS A 101 4.00 -1.82 16.70
CA LYS A 101 3.98 -2.16 15.26
C LYS A 101 2.73 -1.58 14.60
N PRO A 102 2.85 -0.89 13.45
CA PRO A 102 1.70 -0.36 12.72
C PRO A 102 0.89 -1.50 12.09
N THR A 103 -0.27 -1.82 12.63
CA THR A 103 -1.10 -2.98 12.25
C THR A 103 -2.29 -2.62 11.37
N ALA A 104 -2.71 -1.36 11.39
CA ALA A 104 -3.74 -0.87 10.50
C ALA A 104 -3.52 0.59 10.14
N ILE A 105 -3.94 0.96 8.94
CA ILE A 105 -4.04 2.35 8.49
C ILE A 105 -5.46 2.58 7.97
N THR A 106 -6.15 3.52 8.58
CA THR A 106 -7.53 3.89 8.25
C THR A 106 -7.60 5.31 7.72
N PHE A 107 -8.34 5.53 6.64
CA PHE A 107 -8.63 6.87 6.13
C PHE A 107 -10.02 6.96 5.53
N SER A 108 -10.66 8.11 5.71
CA SER A 108 -12.00 8.40 5.18
C SER A 108 -11.92 8.82 3.71
N VAL A 109 -12.85 8.35 2.88
CA VAL A 109 -12.97 8.76 1.47
C VAL A 109 -13.89 9.97 1.39
N THR A 110 -13.34 11.13 1.03
CA THR A 110 -14.05 12.42 1.18
C THR A 110 -14.75 12.91 -0.09
N ASN A 111 -14.29 12.50 -1.28
CA ASN A 111 -14.84 12.99 -2.55
C ASN A 111 -15.59 11.91 -3.36
N LYS A 112 -16.14 10.90 -2.69
CA LYS A 112 -16.81 9.74 -3.32
C LYS A 112 -15.99 9.10 -4.45
N SER A 113 -14.66 9.20 -4.34
CA SER A 113 -13.72 8.87 -5.40
C SER A 113 -13.70 7.37 -5.69
N LEU A 114 -14.16 6.55 -4.75
CA LEU A 114 -14.11 5.09 -4.81
C LEU A 114 -15.53 4.50 -4.69
N LYS A 115 -15.89 3.68 -5.68
CA LYS A 115 -17.18 2.98 -5.71
C LYS A 115 -17.03 1.56 -5.22
N LEU A 116 -18.08 1.07 -4.55
CA LEU A 116 -18.15 -0.31 -4.06
C LEU A 116 -18.06 -1.32 -5.21
N SER A 117 -18.64 -1.01 -6.37
CA SER A 117 -18.53 -1.82 -7.59
C SER A 117 -17.09 -1.98 -8.07
N ASP A 118 -16.29 -0.90 -8.02
CA ASP A 118 -14.90 -0.92 -8.46
C ASP A 118 -14.05 -1.77 -7.52
N VAL A 119 -14.28 -1.64 -6.22
CA VAL A 119 -13.65 -2.51 -5.20
C VAL A 119 -14.00 -3.98 -5.47
N LYS A 120 -15.29 -4.31 -5.61
CA LYS A 120 -15.72 -5.69 -5.85
C LYS A 120 -15.09 -6.28 -7.11
N LYS A 121 -14.96 -5.48 -8.17
CA LYS A 121 -14.31 -5.88 -9.42
C LYS A 121 -12.81 -6.11 -9.22
N ALA A 122 -12.10 -5.19 -8.57
CA ALA A 122 -10.65 -5.26 -8.39
C ALA A 122 -10.22 -6.44 -7.49
N TYR A 123 -11.04 -6.77 -6.49
CA TYR A 123 -10.75 -7.81 -5.52
C TYR A 123 -11.52 -9.14 -5.75
N ALA A 124 -12.17 -9.32 -6.91
CA ALA A 124 -13.07 -10.44 -7.19
C ALA A 124 -12.46 -11.85 -6.99
N LYS A 125 -11.14 -11.98 -7.10
CA LYS A 125 -10.42 -13.26 -6.94
C LYS A 125 -10.06 -13.61 -5.50
N TYR A 126 -10.32 -12.72 -4.54
CA TYR A 126 -9.93 -12.89 -3.14
C TYR A 126 -11.12 -13.27 -2.29
N GLN A 127 -10.87 -14.04 -1.23
CA GLN A 127 -11.90 -14.40 -0.27
C GLN A 127 -12.45 -13.14 0.39
N MET A 128 -13.78 -13.04 0.43
CA MET A 128 -14.51 -11.89 0.95
C MET A 128 -15.41 -12.30 2.11
N SER A 129 -15.45 -11.48 3.15
CA SER A 129 -16.47 -11.52 4.19
C SER A 129 -17.14 -10.15 4.34
N SER A 130 -18.32 -10.12 4.96
CA SER A 130 -19.10 -8.89 5.11
C SER A 130 -19.52 -8.70 6.56
N ASP A 131 -19.37 -7.48 7.05
CA ASP A 131 -19.96 -7.00 8.29
C ASP A 131 -21.15 -6.11 7.93
N LYS A 132 -22.36 -6.67 8.08
CA LYS A 132 -23.60 -5.98 7.70
C LYS A 132 -23.95 -4.85 8.67
N VAL A 133 -23.53 -4.96 9.94
CA VAL A 133 -23.83 -3.97 10.98
C VAL A 133 -23.09 -2.68 10.68
N HIS A 134 -21.78 -2.79 10.41
CA HIS A 134 -20.92 -1.64 10.11
C HIS A 134 -20.85 -1.32 8.62
N ARG A 135 -21.61 -2.04 7.78
CA ARG A 135 -21.63 -1.88 6.32
C ARG A 135 -20.21 -1.93 5.74
N ALA A 136 -19.47 -2.99 6.07
CA ALA A 136 -18.12 -3.21 5.59
C ALA A 136 -18.01 -4.50 4.78
N ILE A 137 -17.18 -4.47 3.74
CA ILE A 137 -16.66 -5.67 3.07
C ILE A 137 -15.17 -5.81 3.38
N ILE A 138 -14.74 -7.03 3.65
CA ILE A 138 -13.40 -7.37 4.09
C ILE A 138 -12.82 -8.39 3.11
N TYR A 139 -11.62 -8.14 2.60
CA TYR A 139 -10.91 -9.06 1.72
C TYR A 139 -9.68 -9.65 2.39
N ASN A 140 -9.49 -10.95 2.21
CA ASN A 140 -8.26 -11.65 2.52
C ASN A 140 -7.41 -11.79 1.25
N VAL A 141 -6.37 -10.98 1.17
CA VAL A 141 -5.37 -10.96 0.10
C VAL A 141 -4.14 -11.69 0.60
N ASN A 142 -4.11 -13.03 0.45
CA ASN A 142 -2.96 -13.88 0.81
C ASN A 142 -2.49 -13.76 2.28
N GLY A 143 -3.44 -13.69 3.21
CA GLY A 143 -3.20 -13.52 4.65
C GLY A 143 -3.08 -12.06 5.09
N GLN A 144 -3.19 -11.10 4.17
CA GLN A 144 -3.29 -9.67 4.46
C GLN A 144 -4.74 -9.21 4.32
N GLN A 145 -5.13 -8.26 5.15
CA GLN A 145 -6.49 -7.76 5.23
C GLN A 145 -6.60 -6.36 4.65
N ILE A 146 -7.68 -6.12 3.93
CA ILE A 146 -8.15 -4.77 3.60
C ILE A 146 -9.68 -4.74 3.69
N SER A 147 -10.21 -3.68 4.27
CA SER A 147 -11.65 -3.51 4.46
C SER A 147 -12.14 -2.18 3.92
N PHE A 148 -13.39 -2.19 3.46
CA PHE A 148 -14.05 -1.04 2.85
C PHE A 148 -15.41 -0.84 3.50
N VAL A 149 -15.56 0.26 4.25
CA VAL A 149 -16.87 0.70 4.77
C VAL A 149 -17.58 1.48 3.68
N TYR A 150 -18.88 1.26 3.51
CA TYR A 150 -19.64 1.84 2.40
C TYR A 150 -21.02 2.37 2.81
N ASN A 151 -21.45 3.44 2.12
CA ASN A 151 -22.81 3.94 2.15
C ASN A 151 -23.39 3.98 0.73
N GLY A 152 -24.48 3.24 0.51
CA GLY A 152 -24.99 2.97 -0.83
C GLY A 152 -23.92 2.33 -1.70
N ASN A 153 -23.58 2.97 -2.82
CA ASN A 153 -22.52 2.54 -3.74
C ASN A 153 -21.18 3.23 -3.48
N ASP A 154 -21.09 4.16 -2.54
CA ASP A 154 -19.88 4.93 -2.25
C ASP A 154 -19.11 4.28 -1.10
N VAL A 155 -17.80 4.08 -1.29
CA VAL A 155 -16.90 3.74 -0.17
C VAL A 155 -16.67 5.00 0.65
N THR A 156 -16.77 4.89 1.96
CA THR A 156 -16.62 6.00 2.92
C THR A 156 -15.37 5.87 3.79
N SER A 157 -14.85 4.65 3.97
CA SER A 157 -13.59 4.43 4.68
C SER A 157 -12.85 3.22 4.11
N VAL A 158 -11.52 3.32 4.10
CA VAL A 158 -10.62 2.22 3.75
C VAL A 158 -9.75 1.91 4.96
N ILE A 159 -9.63 0.62 5.28
CA ILE A 159 -8.80 0.12 6.37
C ILE A 159 -7.82 -0.89 5.78
N ILE A 160 -6.53 -0.54 5.75
CA ILE A 160 -5.45 -1.42 5.31
C ILE A 160 -4.89 -2.11 6.56
N GLY A 161 -5.04 -3.42 6.67
CA GLY A 161 -4.67 -4.19 7.85
C GLY A 161 -5.85 -4.52 8.74
N ARG A 162 -5.60 -4.62 10.05
CA ARG A 162 -6.59 -5.16 11.01
C ARG A 162 -7.90 -4.36 11.00
N TYR A 163 -8.99 -5.05 10.70
CA TYR A 163 -10.35 -4.57 10.85
C TYR A 163 -10.82 -4.81 12.28
N HIS A 164 -11.33 -3.76 12.90
CA HIS A 164 -12.09 -3.84 14.15
C HIS A 164 -13.51 -3.34 13.88
N SER A 165 -14.50 -4.08 14.38
CA SER A 165 -15.90 -3.66 14.46
C SER A 165 -16.15 -2.99 15.81
#